data_AF-A0A6C2TZB7-F1
#
_entry.id   AF-A0A6C2TZB7-F1
#
_cell.length_a   1.000
_cell.length_b   1.000
_cell.length_c   1.000
_cell.angle_alpha   90.00
_cell.angle_beta   90.00
_cell.angle_gamma   90.00
#
_symmetry.space_group_name_H-M   'P 1'
#
loop_
_entity.id
_entity.type
_entity.pdbx_description
1 polymer ?
#
loop_
_entity_poly.entity_id
_entity_poly.type
_entity_poly.pdbx_seq_one_letter_code
_entity_poly.pdbx_strand_id
1 'polypeptide(L)'
;MQKQYGAIPFVHEDGELKVVLVTSASGYWIFPKGRYEKDRGKLGTAELEAYEEAGVKGKLLKKKAYRTKVVIRSGERVHLTLYALEVRTIHEKWLESDRRKRVIVSVQKAGKLIDSDALKDCLRRFQRDFLA
;
A
#
# COMPACT_ATOMS: atom_id res chain seq x y z
N MET A 1 -15.72 -0.42 -14.30
CA MET A 1 -14.76 0.11 -13.31
C MET A 1 -13.61 -0.86 -13.16
N GLN A 2 -12.39 -0.42 -13.46
CA GLN A 2 -11.17 -1.20 -13.23
C GLN A 2 -11.01 -1.60 -11.76
N LYS A 3 -10.39 -2.76 -11.52
CA LYS A 3 -10.02 -3.26 -10.19
C LYS A 3 -8.52 -3.11 -10.00
N GLN A 4 -8.13 -2.57 -8.85
CA GLN A 4 -6.74 -2.53 -8.40
C GLN A 4 -6.59 -3.25 -7.07
N TYR A 5 -5.43 -3.87 -6.89
CA TYR A 5 -5.05 -4.59 -5.69
C TYR A 5 -3.68 -4.09 -5.25
N GLY A 6 -3.50 -3.98 -3.94
CA GLY A 6 -2.26 -3.46 -3.36
C GLY A 6 -2.12 -3.88 -1.92
N ALA A 7 -1.08 -3.38 -1.28
CA ALA A 7 -0.76 -3.70 0.11
C ALA A 7 -0.71 -2.44 0.97
N ILE A 8 -1.02 -2.58 2.26
CA ILE A 8 -0.54 -1.67 3.32
C ILE A 8 0.64 -2.39 3.97
N PRO A 9 1.88 -2.15 3.52
CA PRO A 9 3.03 -2.77 4.15
C PRO A 9 3.28 -2.09 5.50
N PHE A 10 3.51 -2.89 6.53
CA PHE A 10 3.78 -2.40 7.87
C PHE A 10 4.93 -3.15 8.52
N VAL A 11 5.61 -2.46 9.44
CA VAL A 11 6.65 -2.98 10.32
C VAL A 11 6.32 -2.58 11.76
N HIS A 12 6.78 -3.40 12.70
CA HIS A 12 6.90 -2.99 14.10
C HIS A 12 8.35 -2.64 14.34
N GLU A 13 8.64 -1.37 14.61
CA GLU A 13 9.99 -0.86 14.86
C GLU A 13 9.94 0.01 16.11
N ASP A 14 10.82 -0.27 17.08
CA ASP A 14 10.88 0.43 18.38
C ASP A 14 9.55 0.44 19.15
N GLY A 15 8.77 -0.64 19.03
CA GLY A 15 7.44 -0.75 19.65
C GLY A 15 6.36 0.08 18.96
N GLU A 16 6.67 0.73 17.83
CA GLU A 16 5.73 1.54 17.05
C GLU A 16 5.30 0.81 15.77
N LEU A 17 4.00 0.88 15.47
CA LEU A 17 3.45 0.45 14.19
C LEU A 17 3.74 1.51 13.11
N LYS A 18 4.60 1.15 12.15
CA LYS A 18 4.93 2.00 11.00
C LYS A 18 4.42 1.38 9.70
N VAL A 19 4.13 2.22 8.72
CA VAL A 19 3.67 1.81 7.38
C VAL A 19 4.63 2.31 6.31
N VAL A 20 4.64 1.60 5.19
CA VAL A 20 5.44 1.95 4.01
C VAL A 20 4.57 2.64 2.97
N LEU A 21 4.99 3.83 2.56
CA LEU A 21 4.38 4.58 1.46
C LEU A 21 5.36 4.73 0.31
N VAL A 22 4.81 4.86 -0.89
CA VAL A 22 5.54 5.19 -2.10
C VAL A 22 4.92 6.40 -2.79
N THR A 23 5.68 7.13 -3.59
CA THR A 23 5.11 8.19 -4.43
C THR A 23 4.39 7.59 -5.63
N SER A 24 3.30 8.20 -6.07
CA SER A 24 2.72 7.96 -7.39
C SER A 24 3.60 8.57 -8.50
N ALA A 25 3.28 8.26 -9.76
CA ALA A 25 3.90 8.93 -10.92
C ALA A 25 3.71 10.47 -10.91
N SER A 26 2.74 10.98 -10.17
CA SER A 26 2.48 12.42 -10.00
C SER A 26 2.97 12.96 -8.64
N GLY A 27 3.77 12.20 -7.90
CA GLY A 27 4.40 12.65 -6.65
C GLY A 27 3.58 12.44 -5.37
N TYR A 28 2.28 12.16 -5.45
CA TYR A 28 1.44 11.91 -4.27
C TYR A 28 1.84 10.65 -3.49
N TRP A 29 1.87 10.71 -2.16
CA TRP A 29 2.11 9.54 -1.32
C TRP A 29 0.91 8.60 -1.31
N ILE A 30 1.16 7.34 -1.63
CA ILE A 30 0.16 6.27 -1.72
C ILE A 30 0.70 4.95 -1.14
N PHE A 31 -0.19 3.99 -0.98
CA PHE A 31 0.17 2.59 -0.79
C PHE A 31 0.51 1.91 -2.13
N PRO A 32 1.43 0.93 -2.14
CA PRO A 32 1.79 0.22 -3.35
C PRO A 32 0.60 -0.56 -3.90
N LYS A 33 0.31 -0.39 -5.19
CA LYS A 33 -0.89 -0.96 -5.83
C LYS A 33 -0.80 -0.92 -7.35
N GLY A 34 -1.49 -1.85 -8.00
CA GLY A 34 -1.67 -1.82 -9.44
C GLY A 34 -2.83 -2.66 -9.94
N ARG A 35 -2.84 -2.89 -11.26
CA ARG A 35 -3.99 -3.44 -11.99
C ARG A 35 -4.12 -4.92 -11.70
N TYR A 36 -5.36 -5.41 -11.69
CA TYR A 36 -5.61 -6.84 -11.52
C TYR A 36 -5.02 -7.66 -12.67
N GLU A 37 -4.10 -8.57 -12.34
CA GLU A 37 -3.57 -9.58 -13.26
C GLU A 37 -4.26 -10.92 -13.01
N LYS A 38 -4.91 -11.48 -14.04
CA LYS A 38 -5.72 -12.70 -13.92
C LYS A 38 -4.89 -13.90 -13.49
N ASP A 39 -3.70 -14.06 -14.06
CA ASP A 39 -2.83 -15.22 -13.83
C ASP A 39 -2.23 -15.22 -12.42
N ARG A 40 -2.13 -14.05 -11.79
CA ARG A 40 -1.55 -13.86 -10.46
C ARG A 40 -2.61 -13.82 -9.36
N GLY A 41 -3.84 -13.41 -9.70
CA GLY A 41 -4.91 -13.24 -8.74
C GLY A 41 -4.71 -12.02 -7.82
N LYS A 42 -5.69 -11.79 -6.94
CA LYS A 42 -5.81 -10.54 -6.16
C LYS A 42 -4.68 -10.35 -5.16
N LEU A 43 -4.33 -11.44 -4.47
CA LEU A 43 -3.32 -11.45 -3.41
C LEU A 43 -1.92 -11.38 -4.02
N GLY A 44 -1.67 -12.18 -5.05
CA GLY A 44 -0.39 -12.13 -5.74
C GLY A 44 -0.15 -10.78 -6.43
N THR A 45 -1.21 -10.13 -6.97
CA THR A 45 -1.10 -8.73 -7.46
C THR A 45 -0.65 -7.82 -6.32
N ALA A 46 -1.28 -7.88 -5.14
CA ALA A 46 -0.90 -7.05 -4.00
C ALA A 46 0.55 -7.29 -3.50
N GLU A 47 1.00 -8.55 -3.49
CA GLU A 47 2.37 -8.91 -3.13
C GLU A 47 3.40 -8.44 -4.16
N LEU A 48 3.08 -8.58 -5.45
CA LEU A 48 3.94 -8.12 -6.54
C LEU A 48 4.14 -6.61 -6.45
N GLU A 49 3.05 -5.84 -6.35
CA GLU A 49 3.10 -4.39 -6.33
C GLU A 49 3.88 -3.87 -5.10
N ALA A 50 3.74 -4.54 -3.95
CA ALA A 50 4.55 -4.23 -2.76
C ALA A 50 6.05 -4.46 -3.01
N TYR A 51 6.39 -5.52 -3.74
CA TYR A 51 7.77 -5.81 -4.10
C TYR A 51 8.31 -4.84 -5.16
N GLU A 52 7.56 -4.61 -6.23
CA GLU A 52 8.00 -3.83 -7.39
C GLU A 52 8.01 -2.33 -7.10
N GLU A 53 6.94 -1.78 -6.51
CA GLU A 53 6.83 -0.34 -6.26
C GLU A 53 7.58 0.09 -4.99
N ALA A 54 7.59 -0.76 -3.95
CA ALA A 54 8.10 -0.42 -2.63
C ALA A 54 9.31 -1.25 -2.18
N GLY A 55 9.76 -2.25 -2.93
CA GLY A 55 10.91 -3.06 -2.55
C GLY A 55 10.70 -3.87 -1.27
N VAL A 56 9.45 -4.20 -0.91
CA VAL A 56 9.16 -4.93 0.33
C VAL A 56 8.57 -6.30 0.06
N LYS A 57 9.00 -7.28 0.86
CA LYS A 57 8.42 -8.64 0.88
C LYS A 57 8.00 -8.98 2.30
N GLY A 58 6.99 -9.82 2.42
CA GLY A 58 6.40 -10.10 3.71
C GLY A 58 5.26 -11.10 3.65
N LYS A 59 4.52 -11.17 4.76
CA LYS A 59 3.35 -12.03 4.88
C LYS A 59 2.09 -11.21 4.63
N LEU A 60 1.39 -11.49 3.53
CA LEU A 60 0.10 -10.88 3.23
C LEU A 60 -1.01 -11.47 4.12
N LEU A 61 -1.72 -10.62 4.85
CA LEU A 61 -2.79 -11.02 5.76
C LEU A 61 -4.14 -10.99 5.01
N LYS A 62 -4.48 -12.12 4.37
CA LYS A 62 -5.66 -12.26 3.48
C LYS A 62 -6.99 -11.78 4.08
N LYS A 63 -7.17 -11.91 5.40
CA LYS A 63 -8.39 -11.50 6.12
C LYS A 63 -8.42 -10.01 6.49
N LYS A 64 -7.30 -9.30 6.40
CA LYS A 64 -7.16 -7.87 6.71
C LYS A 64 -7.12 -7.07 5.41
N ALA A 65 -8.31 -6.85 4.83
CA ALA A 65 -8.50 -6.21 3.54
C ALA A 65 -9.36 -4.95 3.65
N TYR A 66 -8.87 -3.84 3.11
CA TYR A 66 -9.48 -2.52 3.17
C TYR A 66 -9.91 -2.09 1.77
N ARG A 67 -11.22 -2.08 1.53
CA ARG A 67 -11.81 -1.75 0.23
C ARG A 67 -12.20 -0.28 0.19
N THR A 68 -11.93 0.36 -0.94
CA THR A 68 -12.30 1.76 -1.19
C THR A 68 -12.47 2.03 -2.69
N LYS A 69 -12.91 3.24 -3.03
CA LYS A 69 -12.96 3.73 -4.41
C LYS A 69 -12.05 4.94 -4.53
N VAL A 70 -11.17 4.94 -5.52
CA VAL A 70 -10.26 6.06 -5.81
C VAL A 70 -10.46 6.54 -7.24
N VAL A 71 -10.14 7.81 -7.47
CA VAL A 71 -9.97 8.38 -8.82
C VAL A 71 -8.49 8.39 -9.12
N ILE A 72 -8.08 7.75 -10.20
CA ILE A 72 -6.67 7.75 -10.65
C ILE A 72 -6.43 8.91 -11.62
N ARG A 73 -5.15 9.16 -11.98
CA ARG A 73 -4.74 10.29 -12.85
C ARG A 73 -5.53 10.41 -14.16
N SER A 74 -5.99 9.29 -14.74
CA SER A 74 -6.80 9.28 -15.96
C SER A 74 -8.25 9.77 -15.76
N GLY A 75 -8.66 10.12 -14.53
CA GLY A 75 -10.05 10.41 -14.17
C GLY A 75 -10.91 9.17 -13.95
N GLU A 76 -10.38 7.96 -14.19
CA GLU A 76 -11.14 6.72 -14.00
C GLU A 76 -11.38 6.43 -12.51
N ARG A 77 -12.61 6.03 -12.19
CA ARG A 77 -12.96 5.50 -10.86
C ARG A 77 -12.60 4.01 -10.77
N VAL A 78 -11.77 3.68 -9.80
CA VAL A 78 -11.20 2.35 -9.60
C VAL A 78 -11.68 1.76 -8.28
N HIS A 79 -12.00 0.45 -8.29
CA HIS A 79 -12.20 -0.33 -7.08
C HIS A 79 -10.85 -0.80 -6.54
N LEU A 80 -10.42 -0.25 -5.41
CA LEU A 80 -9.14 -0.58 -4.78
C LEU A 80 -9.38 -1.49 -3.56
N THR A 81 -8.61 -2.57 -3.49
CA THR A 81 -8.50 -3.39 -2.28
C THR A 81 -7.04 -3.40 -1.82
N LEU A 82 -6.80 -2.93 -0.59
CA LEU A 82 -5.49 -2.99 0.04
C LEU A 82 -5.47 -4.08 1.10
N TYR A 83 -4.48 -4.96 1.07
CA TYR A 83 -4.28 -6.00 2.07
C TYR A 83 -3.16 -5.62 3.03
N ALA A 84 -3.31 -5.87 4.33
CA ALA A 84 -2.19 -5.68 5.25
C ALA A 84 -1.05 -6.64 4.88
N LEU A 85 0.18 -6.14 4.80
CA LEU A 85 1.39 -6.92 4.53
C LEU A 85 2.39 -6.70 5.66
N GLU A 86 2.64 -7.75 6.44
CA GLU A 86 3.65 -7.74 7.49
C GLU A 86 5.02 -7.88 6.84
N VAL A 87 5.77 -6.78 6.77
CA VAL A 87 7.05 -6.72 6.06
C VAL A 87 8.10 -7.53 6.81
N ARG A 88 8.81 -8.41 6.09
CA ARG A 88 9.92 -9.24 6.59
C ARG A 88 11.25 -8.87 5.96
N THR A 89 11.21 -8.27 4.77
CA THR A 89 12.41 -7.90 4.02
C THR A 89 12.16 -6.59 3.31
N ILE A 90 13.17 -5.73 3.37
CA ILE A 90 13.21 -4.44 2.71
C ILE A 90 14.45 -4.43 1.83
N HIS A 91 14.26 -4.22 0.53
CA HIS A 91 15.34 -4.13 -0.44
C HIS A 91 15.81 -2.69 -0.60
N GLU A 92 17.13 -2.46 -0.56
CA GLU A 92 17.72 -1.12 -0.76
C GLU A 92 17.61 -0.65 -2.22
N LYS A 93 17.81 -1.57 -3.17
CA LYS A 93 17.53 -1.40 -4.60
C LYS A 93 16.34 -2.27 -4.98
N TRP A 94 15.38 -1.70 -5.70
CA TRP A 94 14.17 -2.40 -6.11
C TRP A 94 13.69 -1.93 -7.49
N LEU A 95 12.75 -2.66 -8.09
CA LEU A 95 12.42 -2.54 -9.52
C LEU A 95 11.99 -1.13 -9.95
N GLU A 96 11.25 -0.42 -9.09
CA GLU A 96 10.80 0.94 -9.38
C GLU A 96 11.55 2.03 -8.59
N SER A 97 12.72 1.77 -8.02
CA SER A 97 13.45 2.76 -7.21
C SER A 97 13.77 4.06 -7.95
N ASP A 98 13.91 4.00 -9.28
CA ASP A 98 14.19 5.17 -10.11
C ASP A 98 12.93 6.01 -10.41
N ARG A 99 11.74 5.46 -10.16
CA ARG A 99 10.43 6.07 -10.45
C ARG A 99 9.63 6.38 -9.19
N ARG A 100 9.97 5.74 -8.06
CA ARG A 100 9.25 5.82 -6.79
C ARG A 100 10.20 6.25 -5.69
N LYS A 101 9.78 7.22 -4.87
CA LYS A 101 10.36 7.42 -3.55
C LYS A 101 9.60 6.56 -2.55
N ARG A 102 10.29 6.10 -1.51
CA ARG A 102 9.73 5.28 -0.44
C ARG A 102 9.99 5.92 0.91
N VAL A 103 9.01 5.86 1.80
CA VAL A 103 9.17 6.24 3.21
C VAL A 103 8.56 5.18 4.12
N ILE A 104 9.17 5.00 5.29
CA ILE A 104 8.66 4.19 6.38
C ILE A 104 8.36 5.16 7.52
N VAL A 105 7.10 5.29 7.90
CA VAL A 105 6.65 6.32 8.84
C VAL A 105 5.57 5.79 9.76
N SER A 106 5.39 6.42 10.91
CA SER A 106 4.27 6.12 11.80
C SER A 106 2.92 6.30 11.09
N VAL A 107 1.90 5.58 11.56
CA VAL A 107 0.53 5.68 11.04
C VAL A 107 0.02 7.13 11.08
N GLN A 108 0.34 7.88 12.13
CA GLN A 108 -0.04 9.28 12.31
C GLN A 108 0.61 10.16 11.25
N LYS A 109 1.91 9.96 10.95
CA LYS A 109 2.62 10.70 9.91
C LYS A 109 2.12 10.32 8.51
N ALA A 110 1.86 9.04 8.26
CA ALA A 110 1.27 8.57 7.01
C ALA A 110 -0.08 9.27 6.73
N GLY A 111 -0.93 9.42 7.74
CA GLY A 111 -2.21 10.14 7.62
C GLY A 111 -2.07 11.62 7.22
N LYS A 112 -0.93 12.26 7.52
CA LYS A 112 -0.60 13.63 7.10
C LYS A 112 0.03 13.70 5.71
N LEU A 113 0.68 12.63 5.24
CA LEU A 113 1.36 12.57 3.94
C LEU A 113 0.42 12.18 2.80
N ILE A 114 -0.54 11.29 3.08
CA ILE A 114 -1.53 10.85 2.11
C ILE A 114 -2.53 11.98 1.89
N ASP A 115 -2.74 12.41 0.64
CA ASP A 115 -3.75 13.44 0.34
C ASP A 115 -5.16 12.85 0.19
N SER A 116 -5.26 11.64 -0.35
CA SER A 116 -6.54 11.00 -0.65
C SER A 116 -7.29 10.56 0.61
N ASP A 117 -8.47 11.13 0.84
CA ASP A 117 -9.35 10.75 1.95
C ASP A 117 -9.78 9.27 1.91
N ALA A 118 -9.93 8.73 0.71
CA ALA A 118 -10.23 7.31 0.49
C ALA A 118 -9.09 6.40 0.99
N LEU A 119 -7.83 6.81 0.85
CA LEU A 119 -6.67 6.09 1.36
C LEU A 119 -6.47 6.32 2.86
N LYS A 120 -6.71 7.55 3.36
CA LYS A 120 -6.74 7.83 4.81
C LYS A 120 -7.76 6.96 5.53
N ASP A 121 -8.91 6.71 4.91
CA ASP A 121 -9.93 5.81 5.47
C ASP A 121 -9.47 4.35 5.55
N CYS A 122 -8.77 3.85 4.54
CA CYS A 122 -8.11 2.55 4.61
C CYS A 122 -7.09 2.51 5.76
N LEU A 123 -6.27 3.56 5.90
CA LEU A 123 -5.26 3.65 6.96
C LEU A 123 -5.89 3.69 8.36
N ARG A 124 -7.00 4.42 8.57
CA ARG A 124 -7.73 4.44 9.86
C ARG A 124 -8.30 3.07 10.22
N ARG A 125 -8.92 2.38 9.25
CA ARG A 125 -9.45 1.02 9.47
C ARG A 125 -8.33 0.02 9.75
N PHE A 126 -7.21 0.15 9.06
CA PHE A 126 -5.99 -0.59 9.36
C PHE A 126 -5.50 -0.30 10.79
N GLN A 127 -5.36 0.96 11.17
CA GLN A 127 -4.92 1.34 12.51
C GLN A 127 -5.76 0.70 13.61
N ARG A 128 -7.09 0.74 13.49
CA ARG A 128 -8.02 0.13 14.44
C ARG A 128 -7.84 -1.38 14.57
N ASP A 129 -7.44 -2.04 13.50
CA ASP A 129 -7.28 -3.51 13.47
C ASP A 129 -5.98 -4.01 14.10
N PHE A 130 -5.00 -3.12 14.33
CA PHE A 130 -3.64 -3.45 14.78
C PHE A 130 -3.20 -2.69 16.05
N LEU A 131 -3.93 -1.67 16.49
CA LEU A 131 -3.71 -0.96 17.76
C LEU A 131 -4.82 -1.20 18.78
N ALA A 132 -5.74 -2.14 18.51
CA ALA A 132 -6.78 -2.56 19.46
C ALA A 132 -6.28 -3.65 20.40
#